data_AF-A0A925HTM5-F1
#
_entry.id   AF-A0A925HTM5-F1
#
_cell.length_a   1.000
_cell.length_b   1.000
_cell.length_c   1.000
_cell.angle_alpha   90.00
_cell.angle_beta   90.00
_cell.angle_gamma   90.00
#
_symmetry.space_group_name_H-M   'P 1'
#
loop_
_entity.id
_entity.type
_entity.pdbx_description
1 polymer ?
#
loop_
_entity_poly.entity_id
_entity_poly.type
_entity_poly.pdbx_seq_one_letter_code
_entity_poly.pdbx_strand_id
1 'polypeptide(L)'
;MKPINTKTHGYLDYFVGLLLIAAPWLLGFARNGAETWVPVILGIGTIVYSLITDYELGAARMISMRTHLALDFVAGLFLASSPWIFNFDKYIWQPHVIVGVAEMLIVLLTKTQPSTETSRDHSQRGHRTAAGQ
;
A
#
# COMPACT_ATOMS: atom_id res chain seq x y z
N MET A 1 -9.18 14.10 11.88
CA MET A 1 -9.09 14.31 10.41
C MET A 1 -7.93 13.46 9.90
N LYS A 2 -8.11 12.70 8.81
CA LYS A 2 -7.01 11.90 8.25
C LYS A 2 -6.15 12.75 7.30
N PRO A 3 -4.83 12.90 7.54
CA PRO A 3 -3.99 13.84 6.79
C PRO A 3 -3.62 13.36 5.38
N ILE A 4 -3.51 12.04 5.17
CA ILE A 4 -3.04 11.49 3.90
C ILE A 4 -4.25 11.23 2.98
N ASN A 5 -4.22 11.78 1.77
CA ASN A 5 -5.21 11.50 0.74
C ASN A 5 -4.80 10.24 -0.08
N THR A 6 -5.74 9.65 -0.81
CA THR A 6 -5.53 8.41 -1.58
C THR A 6 -4.49 8.55 -2.69
N LYS A 7 -4.37 9.74 -3.29
CA LYS A 7 -3.36 10.01 -4.32
C LYS A 7 -1.94 10.01 -3.73
N THR A 8 -1.74 10.65 -2.58
CA THR A 8 -0.47 10.67 -1.87
C THR A 8 -0.10 9.26 -1.39
N HIS A 9 -1.06 8.50 -0.86
CA HIS A 9 -0.87 7.09 -0.50
C HIS A 9 -0.38 6.28 -1.68
N GLY A 10 -1.04 6.37 -2.84
CA GLY A 10 -0.61 5.66 -4.04
C GLY A 10 0.82 5.97 -4.50
N TYR A 11 1.27 7.23 -4.38
CA TYR A 11 2.68 7.55 -4.66
C TYR A 11 3.62 6.87 -3.67
N LEU A 12 3.23 6.80 -2.38
CA LEU A 12 3.99 6.08 -1.37
C LEU A 12 4.04 4.58 -1.69
N ASP A 13 2.96 3.96 -2.16
CA ASP A 13 2.95 2.53 -2.49
C ASP A 13 3.94 2.17 -3.59
N TYR A 14 3.98 2.95 -4.67
CA TYR A 14 4.94 2.70 -5.75
C TYR A 14 6.38 2.93 -5.29
N PHE A 15 6.62 3.98 -4.48
CA PHE A 15 7.94 4.29 -3.96
C PHE A 15 8.42 3.23 -2.96
N VAL A 16 7.61 2.89 -1.97
CA VAL A 16 7.89 1.89 -0.93
C VAL A 16 7.99 0.50 -1.56
N GLY A 17 7.10 0.15 -2.48
CA GLY A 17 7.15 -1.12 -3.20
C GLY A 17 8.47 -1.30 -3.96
N LEU A 18 8.92 -0.26 -4.68
CA LEU A 18 10.22 -0.29 -5.36
C LEU A 18 11.39 -0.35 -4.36
N LEU A 19 11.31 0.40 -3.27
CA LEU A 19 12.32 0.40 -2.21
C LEU A 19 12.43 -0.98 -1.56
N LEU A 20 11.31 -1.64 -1.26
CA LEU A 20 11.26 -2.99 -0.70
C LEU A 20 11.90 -4.02 -1.65
N ILE A 21 11.63 -3.92 -2.94
CA ILE A 21 12.27 -4.75 -3.96
C ILE A 21 13.78 -4.50 -3.96
N ALA A 22 14.24 -3.25 -3.94
CA ALA A 22 15.66 -2.95 -4.02
C ALA A 22 16.43 -3.14 -2.70
N ALA A 23 15.73 -3.11 -1.55
CA ALA A 23 16.33 -3.06 -0.22
C ALA A 23 17.36 -4.17 0.07
N PRO A 24 17.13 -5.45 -0.28
CA PRO A 24 18.12 -6.49 0.00
C PRO A 24 19.48 -6.24 -0.64
N TRP A 25 19.50 -5.67 -1.84
CA TRP A 25 20.73 -5.37 -2.56
C TRP A 25 21.32 -4.03 -2.12
N LEU A 26 20.50 -3.00 -1.91
CA LEU A 26 20.97 -1.68 -1.49
C LEU A 26 21.56 -1.69 -0.09
N LEU A 27 20.99 -2.49 0.82
CA LEU A 27 21.41 -2.58 2.21
C LEU A 27 22.31 -3.80 2.48
N GLY A 28 22.65 -4.58 1.44
CA GLY A 28 23.64 -5.66 1.52
C GLY A 28 23.20 -6.88 2.32
N PHE A 29 21.90 -7.15 2.44
CA PHE A 29 21.38 -8.32 3.16
C PHE A 29 20.85 -9.45 2.28
N ALA A 30 20.95 -9.32 0.95
CA ALA A 30 20.57 -10.36 -0.01
C ALA A 30 21.38 -11.66 0.19
N ARG A 31 20.76 -12.71 0.74
CA ARG A 31 21.33 -14.06 0.93
C ARG A 31 20.45 -15.18 0.38
N ASN A 32 19.47 -14.84 -0.46
CA ASN A 32 18.50 -15.76 -1.06
C ASN A 32 17.59 -16.49 -0.06
N GLY A 33 17.54 -16.05 1.21
CA GLY A 33 16.61 -16.56 2.22
C GLY A 33 15.36 -15.70 2.36
N ALA A 34 14.61 -15.94 3.44
CA ALA A 34 13.39 -15.20 3.75
C ALA A 34 13.66 -13.70 3.96
N GLU A 35 14.81 -13.36 4.55
CA GLU A 35 15.26 -11.97 4.72
C GLU A 35 15.39 -11.23 3.39
N THR A 36 15.59 -11.95 2.28
CA THR A 36 15.67 -11.37 0.93
C THR A 36 14.30 -11.34 0.26
N TRP A 37 13.62 -12.49 0.26
CA TRP A 37 12.44 -12.67 -0.59
C TRP A 37 11.15 -12.13 0.01
N VAL A 38 11.02 -12.05 1.34
CA VAL A 38 9.84 -11.45 1.99
C VAL A 38 9.61 -10.00 1.53
N PRO A 39 10.58 -9.06 1.66
CA PRO A 39 10.37 -7.68 1.24
C PRO A 39 10.20 -7.58 -0.28
N VAL A 40 10.88 -8.41 -1.06
CA VAL A 40 10.75 -8.42 -2.54
C VAL A 40 9.34 -8.82 -2.97
N ILE A 41 8.82 -9.92 -2.43
CA ILE A 41 7.48 -10.41 -2.79
C ILE A 41 6.41 -9.42 -2.33
N LEU A 42 6.53 -8.87 -1.12
CA LEU A 42 5.58 -7.85 -0.64
C LEU A 42 5.67 -6.56 -1.44
N GLY A 43 6.86 -6.12 -1.83
CA GLY A 43 7.05 -4.95 -2.69
C GLY A 43 6.43 -5.14 -4.08
N ILE A 44 6.63 -6.30 -4.71
CA ILE A 44 5.98 -6.65 -5.99
C ILE A 44 4.46 -6.70 -5.81
N GLY A 45 3.98 -7.38 -4.76
CA GLY A 45 2.56 -7.49 -4.45
C GLY A 45 1.91 -6.11 -4.30
N THR A 46 2.58 -5.21 -3.58
CA THR A 46 2.16 -3.82 -3.37
C THR A 46 1.96 -3.07 -4.68
N ILE A 47 2.93 -3.13 -5.58
CA ILE A 47 2.81 -2.50 -6.89
C ILE A 47 1.66 -3.12 -7.70
N VAL A 48 1.54 -4.46 -7.68
CA VAL A 48 0.51 -5.17 -8.45
C VAL A 48 -0.89 -4.83 -7.96
N TYR A 49 -1.17 -4.93 -6.66
CA TYR A 49 -2.51 -4.61 -6.16
C TYR A 49 -2.80 -3.11 -6.28
N SER A 50 -1.80 -2.23 -6.14
CA SER A 50 -1.93 -0.79 -6.42
C SER A 50 -2.41 -0.51 -7.84
N LEU A 51 -1.82 -1.19 -8.83
CA LEU A 51 -2.21 -1.04 -10.24
C LEU A 51 -3.66 -1.45 -10.51
N ILE A 52 -4.24 -2.34 -9.70
CA ILE A 52 -5.63 -2.81 -9.89
C ILE A 52 -6.62 -2.21 -8.88
N THR A 53 -6.21 -1.19 -8.11
CA THR A 53 -7.07 -0.51 -7.13
C THR A 53 -7.83 0.65 -7.76
N ASP A 54 -9.09 0.83 -7.36
CA ASP A 54 -9.91 1.99 -7.74
C ASP A 54 -9.50 3.25 -6.95
N TYR A 55 -8.37 3.85 -7.33
CA TYR A 55 -7.95 5.20 -6.90
C TYR A 55 -7.23 5.92 -8.06
N GLU A 56 -6.73 7.12 -7.80
CA GLU A 56 -6.22 8.05 -8.82
C GLU A 56 -5.05 7.54 -9.68
N LEU A 57 -4.25 6.57 -9.20
CA LEU A 57 -3.09 6.02 -9.93
C LEU A 57 -3.27 4.54 -10.35
N GLY A 58 -4.47 3.98 -10.18
CA GLY A 58 -4.78 2.62 -10.61
C GLY A 58 -4.95 2.52 -12.13
N ALA A 59 -4.42 1.46 -12.74
CA ALA A 59 -4.61 1.11 -14.15
C ALA A 59 -5.92 0.36 -14.39
N ALA A 60 -6.36 -0.45 -13.41
CA ALA A 60 -7.65 -1.13 -13.40
C ALA A 60 -8.36 -0.89 -12.06
N ARG A 61 -9.70 -0.87 -12.07
CA ARG A 61 -10.52 -0.55 -10.89
C ARG A 61 -11.20 -1.82 -10.35
N MET A 62 -10.39 -2.78 -9.92
CA MET A 62 -10.87 -4.09 -9.47
C MET A 62 -11.04 -4.16 -7.95
N ILE A 63 -10.15 -3.55 -7.18
CA ILE A 63 -10.20 -3.59 -5.72
C ILE A 63 -10.51 -2.21 -5.14
N SER A 64 -11.34 -2.16 -4.09
CA SER A 64 -11.68 -0.90 -3.43
C SER A 64 -10.49 -0.36 -2.61
N MET A 65 -10.41 0.95 -2.43
CA MET A 65 -9.39 1.57 -1.56
C MET A 65 -9.42 1.01 -0.12
N ARG A 66 -10.60 0.64 0.39
CA ARG A 66 -10.72 0.02 1.71
C ARG A 66 -10.06 -1.36 1.76
N THR A 67 -10.21 -2.14 0.69
CA THR A 67 -9.56 -3.44 0.54
C THR A 67 -8.05 -3.29 0.42
N HIS A 68 -7.60 -2.33 -0.39
CA HIS A 68 -6.18 -1.98 -0.52
C HIS A 68 -5.56 -1.65 0.84
N LEU A 69 -6.10 -0.68 1.58
CA LEU A 69 -5.60 -0.32 2.91
C LEU A 69 -5.59 -1.50 3.91
N ALA A 70 -6.52 -2.45 3.78
CA ALA A 70 -6.52 -3.66 4.61
C ALA A 70 -5.37 -4.61 4.21
N LEU A 71 -5.07 -4.74 2.92
CA LEU A 71 -3.93 -5.51 2.42
C LEU A 71 -2.62 -4.90 2.90
N ASP A 72 -2.44 -3.59 2.77
CA ASP A 72 -1.25 -2.86 3.24
C ASP A 72 -1.02 -3.08 4.74
N PHE A 73 -2.09 -2.97 5.56
CA PHE A 73 -1.95 -3.17 7.00
C PHE A 73 -1.49 -4.59 7.35
N VAL A 74 -2.04 -5.59 6.67
CA VAL A 74 -1.67 -7.00 6.85
C VAL A 74 -0.26 -7.26 6.33
N ALA A 75 0.10 -6.69 5.19
CA ALA A 75 1.43 -6.80 4.59
C ALA A 75 2.49 -6.16 5.50
N GLY A 76 2.24 -4.95 6.00
CA GLY A 76 3.12 -4.25 6.94
C GLY A 76 3.29 -5.00 8.26
N LEU A 77 2.20 -5.55 8.81
CA LEU A 77 2.27 -6.39 10.01
C LEU A 77 3.07 -7.67 9.77
N PHE A 78 2.85 -8.33 8.63
CA PHE A 78 3.60 -9.54 8.26
C PHE A 78 5.07 -9.23 8.02
N LEU A 79 5.39 -8.15 7.29
CA LEU A 79 6.75 -7.69 7.07
C LEU A 79 7.45 -7.40 8.40
N ALA A 80 6.81 -6.64 9.29
CA ALA A 80 7.36 -6.33 10.60
C ALA A 80 7.59 -7.60 11.43
N SER A 81 6.70 -8.58 11.36
CA SER A 81 6.82 -9.82 12.14
C SER A 81 7.79 -10.84 11.51
N SER A 82 8.14 -10.67 10.23
CA SER A 82 8.91 -11.65 9.45
C SER A 82 10.28 -12.03 10.03
N PRO A 83 11.07 -11.15 10.68
CA PRO A 83 12.37 -11.54 11.22
C PRO A 83 12.25 -12.66 12.26
N TRP A 84 11.20 -12.64 13.07
CA TRP A 84 10.94 -13.65 14.09
C TRP A 84 10.26 -14.90 13.52
N ILE A 85 9.33 -14.73 12.57
CA ILE A 85 8.63 -15.87 11.93
C ILE A 85 9.64 -16.78 11.21
N PHE A 86 10.65 -16.19 10.56
CA PHE A 86 11.64 -16.91 9.76
C PHE A 86 13.02 -17.03 10.42
N ASN A 87 13.16 -16.63 11.70
CA ASN A 87 14.39 -16.74 12.49
C ASN A 87 15.63 -16.04 11.90
N PHE A 88 15.45 -14.87 11.28
CA PHE A 88 16.55 -14.01 10.83
C PHE A 88 16.68 -12.71 11.64
N ASP A 89 15.98 -12.62 12.78
CA ASP A 89 16.00 -11.48 13.70
C ASP A 89 17.40 -11.11 14.19
N LYS A 90 18.26 -12.09 14.46
CA LYS A 90 19.65 -11.86 14.87
C LYS A 90 20.55 -11.34 13.76
N TYR A 91 20.10 -11.42 12.51
CA TYR A 91 20.85 -11.00 11.34
C TYR A 91 20.41 -9.63 10.85
N ILE A 92 19.14 -9.47 10.47
CA ILE A 92 18.65 -8.24 9.83
C ILE A 92 17.15 -8.01 10.06
N TRP A 93 16.80 -7.48 11.23
CA TRP A 93 15.40 -7.16 11.55
C TRP A 93 15.00 -5.73 11.19
N GLN A 94 15.92 -4.77 11.24
CA GLN A 94 15.60 -3.34 11.22
C GLN A 94 14.85 -2.89 9.96
N PRO A 95 15.27 -3.20 8.71
CA PRO A 95 14.57 -2.72 7.52
C PRO A 95 13.14 -3.26 7.45
N HIS A 96 12.94 -4.52 7.83
CA HIS A 96 11.63 -5.18 7.83
C HIS A 96 10.67 -4.53 8.83
N VAL A 97 11.12 -4.34 10.07
CA VAL A 97 10.30 -3.76 11.14
C VAL A 97 10.01 -2.29 10.90
N ILE A 98 11.03 -1.50 10.53
CA ILE A 98 10.87 -0.06 10.32
C ILE A 98 9.89 0.20 9.19
N VAL A 99 10.06 -0.48 8.05
CA VAL A 99 9.18 -0.27 6.89
C VAL A 99 7.78 -0.82 7.18
N GLY A 100 7.65 -2.02 7.76
CA GLY A 100 6.34 -2.60 8.07
C GLY A 100 5.54 -1.75 9.07
N VAL A 101 6.18 -1.20 10.10
CA VAL A 101 5.52 -0.28 11.04
C VAL A 101 5.18 1.05 10.37
N ALA A 102 6.08 1.61 9.56
CA ALA A 102 5.82 2.85 8.83
C ALA A 102 4.62 2.71 7.88
N GLU A 103 4.52 1.60 7.15
CA GLU A 103 3.39 1.27 6.28
C GLU A 103 2.08 1.21 7.08
N MET A 104 2.04 0.49 8.20
CA MET A 104 0.85 0.44 9.07
C MET A 104 0.44 1.83 9.57
N LEU A 105 1.40 2.68 9.93
CA LEU A 105 1.12 4.06 10.35
C LEU A 105 0.54 4.90 9.20
N ILE A 106 1.11 4.78 8.00
CA ILE A 106 0.60 5.47 6.80
C ILE A 106 -0.86 5.05 6.55
N VAL A 107 -1.15 3.75 6.57
CA VAL A 107 -2.52 3.22 6.40
C VAL A 107 -3.51 3.83 7.40
N LEU A 108 -3.14 3.89 8.69
CA LEU A 108 -4.02 4.45 9.73
C LEU A 108 -4.30 5.94 9.49
N LEU A 109 -3.32 6.66 8.92
CA LEU A 109 -3.40 8.09 8.60
C LEU A 109 -4.04 8.39 7.23
N THR A 110 -4.31 7.37 6.40
CA THR A 110 -4.86 7.53 5.04
C THR A 110 -6.39 7.50 4.98
N LYS A 111 -6.95 8.45 4.22
CA LYS A 111 -8.39 8.50 3.86
C LYS A 111 -8.80 7.26 3.08
N THR A 112 -9.97 6.71 3.42
CA THR A 112 -10.48 5.47 2.84
C THR A 112 -11.31 5.67 1.57
N GLN A 113 -11.64 6.91 1.21
CA GLN A 113 -12.46 7.26 0.04
C GLN A 113 -11.61 8.01 -0.99
N PRO A 114 -11.54 7.51 -2.25
CA PRO A 114 -10.89 8.21 -3.35
C PRO A 114 -11.63 9.49 -3.74
N SER A 115 -10.90 10.49 -4.23
CA SER A 115 -11.48 11.78 -4.63
C SER A 115 -12.43 11.64 -5.85
N THR A 116 -12.26 10.57 -6.63
CA THR A 116 -13.00 10.29 -7.86
C THR A 116 -14.48 9.96 -7.63
N GLU A 117 -14.87 9.46 -6.45
CA GLU A 117 -16.27 9.18 -6.13
C GLU A 117 -17.09 10.46 -5.88
N THR A 118 -16.46 11.48 -5.27
CA THR A 118 -17.14 12.76 -4.98
C THR A 118 -17.60 13.48 -6.25
N SER A 119 -16.87 13.36 -7.36
CA SER A 119 -17.28 13.95 -8.65
C SER A 119 -18.41 13.18 -9.35
N ARG A 120 -18.54 11.87 -9.15
CA ARG A 120 -19.62 11.07 -9.77
C ARG A 120 -20.98 11.31 -9.10
N ASP A 121 -21.01 11.45 -7.77
CA ASP A 121 -22.26 11.73 -7.03
C ASP A 121 -22.84 13.11 -7.38
N HIS A 122 -21.98 14.14 -7.54
CA HIS A 122 -22.43 15.47 -7.94
C HIS A 122 -22.98 15.53 -9.38
N SER A 123 -22.38 14.78 -10.30
CA SER A 123 -22.86 14.66 -11.68
C SER A 123 -24.23 13.96 -11.76
N GLN A 124 -24.46 12.91 -10.97
CA GLN A 124 -25.75 12.20 -10.96
C GLN A 124 -26.88 13.00 -10.28
N ARG A 125 -26.58 13.77 -9.22
CA ARG A 125 -27.57 14.66 -8.59
C ARG A 125 -28.02 15.80 -9.52
N GLY A 126 -27.10 16.41 -10.27
CA GLY A 126 -27.42 17.49 -11.21
C GLY A 126 -28.35 17.04 -12.35
N HIS A 127 -28.17 15.82 -12.87
CA HIS A 127 -29.04 15.26 -13.89
C HIS A 127 -30.45 14.90 -13.39
N ARG A 128 -30.59 14.44 -12.14
CA ARG A 128 -31.91 14.15 -11.56
C ARG A 128 -32.76 15.39 -11.29
N THR A 129 -32.14 16.53 -11.00
CA THR A 129 -32.85 17.81 -10.85
C THR A 129 -33.28 18.43 -12.18
N ALA A 130 -32.60 18.12 -13.29
CA ALA A 130 -32.93 18.64 -14.61
C ALA A 130 -34.00 17.83 -15.36
N ALA A 131 -34.17 16.54 -15.03
CA ALA A 131 -35.17 15.66 -15.66
C ALA A 131 -36.53 15.63 -14.93
N GLY A 132 -36.68 16.39 -13.84
CA GLY A 132 -37.89 16.48 -13.02
C GLY A 132 -38.66 17.79 -13.16
N GLN A 133 -38.42 18.56 -14.23
CA GLN A 133 -39.17 19.77 -14.57
C GLN A 133 -39.83 19.64 -15.94
#